data_AF-A0A8T9C2P7-F1
#
_entry.id   AF-A0A8T9C2P7-F1
#
_cell.length_a   1.000
_cell.length_b   1.000
_cell.length_c   1.000
_cell.angle_alpha   90.00
_cell.angle_beta   90.00
_cell.angle_gamma   90.00
#
_symmetry.space_group_name_H-M   'P 1'
#
loop_
_entity.id
_entity.type
_entity.pdbx_description
1 polymer ?
#
loop_
_entity_poly.entity_id
_entity_poly.type
_entity_poly.pdbx_seq_one_letter_code
_entity_poly.pdbx_strand_id
1 'polypeptide(L)'
;MDNSSNSALRRKDTTKGPPLRILSLDGGGVRGYSMFIIIQELMHRTYVEIEGKAPKRDQIPKPCDHFDLIIGTGTGGLIAIMLGRLRLDLETCKEVYVRMTRKVFETDKTIAGIPYRSTLFKASKLEEAIKECVREHTIFENEGNDGEEPDGASNTPISPMSRVPQRHQSNASVASFSARSPSSYQSRPMMGVRWGNGNALLYDNRDSRTKTAVTAVYKGTSKGGQPAVLRSYDSRKEPSPEFDCKIWEAGRATSAIGLAFKPIQIGQSVFTDEGAGKFNPTPVALDEACVNEWPGRDVGVLVSIGTGKRPAGNDQNQHLWYEGFMGDFAEARRRLISKIEGCEETHKWVKNEGLSKRGVNIENYYRFNVEIGVGEFGMNEWNRLADVSTNTRRYLSKGDIQNMVGSSATKMAKIHRAKARFENEGLGGGDAHVGNYNYKNLPD
;
A
#
# COMPACT_ATOMS: atom_id res chain seq x y z
N MET A 1 28.97 8.67 -37.64
CA MET A 1 27.94 7.66 -37.95
C MET A 1 27.93 6.68 -36.80
N ASP A 2 26.79 6.64 -36.11
CA ASP A 2 26.36 5.77 -35.01
C ASP A 2 27.37 5.31 -33.95
N ASN A 3 27.39 6.07 -32.86
CA ASN A 3 27.65 5.53 -31.53
C ASN A 3 26.27 5.26 -30.91
N SER A 4 25.64 4.15 -31.30
CA SER A 4 24.42 3.64 -30.69
C SER A 4 24.71 3.35 -29.22
N SER A 5 24.37 4.31 -28.36
CA SER A 5 24.36 4.19 -26.92
C SER A 5 23.44 3.03 -26.56
N ASN A 6 24.07 1.92 -26.22
CA ASN A 6 23.42 0.75 -25.67
C ASN A 6 22.72 1.20 -24.38
N SER A 7 21.42 1.53 -24.47
CA SER A 7 20.55 1.77 -23.31
C SER A 7 20.26 0.42 -22.66
N ALA A 8 21.32 -0.22 -22.17
CA ALA A 8 21.23 -1.40 -21.36
C ALA A 8 20.34 -1.06 -20.17
N LEU A 9 19.13 -1.63 -20.15
CA LEU A 9 18.23 -1.62 -19.01
C LEU A 9 19.08 -1.99 -17.78
N ARG A 10 19.38 -1.00 -16.94
CA ARG A 10 20.09 -1.13 -15.65
C ARG A 10 19.26 -1.92 -14.62
N ARG A 11 18.51 -2.93 -15.03
CA ARG A 11 17.65 -3.70 -14.13
C ARG A 11 18.44 -4.87 -13.58
N LYS A 12 18.71 -4.83 -12.26
CA LYS A 12 19.20 -6.00 -11.53
C LYS A 12 18.23 -7.16 -11.76
N ASP A 13 18.72 -8.29 -12.24
CA ASP A 13 17.90 -9.49 -12.35
C ASP A 13 17.54 -9.97 -10.94
N THR A 14 16.24 -9.93 -10.62
CA THR A 14 15.68 -10.27 -9.31
C THR A 14 15.04 -11.65 -9.28
N THR A 15 15.10 -12.42 -10.38
CA THR A 15 14.52 -13.78 -10.48
C THR A 15 15.17 -14.77 -9.51
N LYS A 16 16.44 -14.55 -9.15
CA LYS A 16 17.17 -15.35 -8.15
C LYS A 16 17.31 -14.58 -6.84
N GLY A 17 17.28 -15.31 -5.73
CA GLY A 17 17.54 -14.78 -4.40
C GLY A 17 16.72 -15.49 -3.33
N PRO A 18 16.79 -15.01 -2.08
CA PRO A 18 16.01 -15.56 -0.97
C PRO A 18 14.50 -15.51 -1.23
N PRO A 19 13.67 -16.26 -0.47
CA PRO A 19 12.23 -16.26 -0.65
C PRO A 19 11.59 -14.85 -0.62
N LEU A 20 10.53 -14.64 -1.39
CA LEU A 20 9.81 -13.38 -1.54
C LEU A 20 8.97 -13.05 -0.30
N ARG A 21 8.85 -11.75 -0.04
CA ARG A 21 7.94 -11.17 0.95
C ARG A 21 6.91 -10.30 0.23
N ILE A 22 5.64 -10.64 0.33
CA ILE A 22 4.55 -9.99 -0.39
C ILE A 22 3.56 -9.40 0.61
N LEU A 23 3.14 -8.15 0.38
CA LEU A 23 2.08 -7.47 1.11
C LEU A 23 0.90 -7.18 0.18
N SER A 24 -0.28 -7.68 0.53
CA SER A 24 -1.54 -7.47 -0.18
C SER A 24 -2.54 -6.73 0.70
N LEU A 25 -3.09 -5.62 0.20
CA LEU A 25 -3.92 -4.69 0.98
C LEU A 25 -5.31 -4.55 0.37
N ASP A 26 -6.35 -4.89 1.16
CA ASP A 26 -7.73 -4.84 0.69
C ASP A 26 -8.26 -3.41 0.52
N GLY A 27 -9.28 -3.27 -0.33
CA GLY A 27 -10.15 -2.09 -0.39
C GLY A 27 -11.15 -2.02 0.77
N GLY A 28 -11.65 -0.81 1.09
CA GLY A 28 -12.68 -0.67 2.13
C GLY A 28 -12.91 0.71 2.77
N GLY A 29 -12.46 1.81 2.16
CA GLY A 29 -12.71 3.16 2.67
C GLY A 29 -11.91 3.48 3.94
N VAL A 30 -12.46 4.33 4.81
CA VAL A 30 -11.77 4.88 6.00
C VAL A 30 -11.30 3.85 7.03
N ARG A 31 -11.82 2.62 6.97
CA ARG A 31 -11.36 1.50 7.80
C ARG A 31 -9.92 1.09 7.51
N GLY A 32 -9.34 1.54 6.39
CA GLY A 32 -7.96 1.26 6.05
C GLY A 32 -6.94 1.72 7.10
N TYR A 33 -7.32 2.61 8.03
CA TYR A 33 -6.46 2.98 9.15
C TYR A 33 -6.01 1.77 10.01
N SER A 34 -6.82 0.71 10.10
CA SER A 34 -6.43 -0.53 10.80
C SER A 34 -5.19 -1.18 10.18
N MET A 35 -5.02 -1.08 8.85
CA MET A 35 -3.88 -1.65 8.15
C MET A 35 -2.56 -1.04 8.62
N PHE A 36 -2.51 0.28 8.85
CA PHE A 36 -1.30 0.92 9.40
C PHE A 36 -0.93 0.38 10.78
N ILE A 37 -1.93 0.14 11.64
CA ILE A 37 -1.68 -0.37 12.99
C ILE A 37 -1.18 -1.82 12.94
N ILE A 38 -1.77 -2.66 12.08
CA ILE A 38 -1.33 -4.05 11.89
C ILE A 38 0.09 -4.10 11.31
N ILE A 39 0.37 -3.30 10.28
CA ILE A 39 1.70 -3.24 9.65
C ILE A 39 2.73 -2.70 10.64
N GLN A 40 2.37 -1.71 11.48
CA GLN A 40 3.27 -1.21 12.51
C GLN A 40 3.64 -2.27 13.54
N GLU A 41 2.66 -3.04 14.02
CA GLU A 41 2.95 -4.15 14.94
C GLU A 41 3.85 -5.19 14.25
N LEU A 42 3.56 -5.55 13.00
CA LEU A 42 4.39 -6.49 12.23
C LEU A 42 5.83 -5.97 12.03
N MET A 43 6.01 -4.70 11.65
CA MET A 43 7.34 -4.14 11.43
C MET A 43 8.11 -3.95 12.73
N HIS A 44 7.44 -3.55 13.81
CA HIS A 44 8.03 -3.50 15.14
C HIS A 44 8.55 -4.89 15.56
N ARG A 45 7.73 -5.94 15.41
CA ARG A 45 8.12 -7.31 15.73
C ARG A 45 9.24 -7.82 14.83
N THR A 46 9.18 -7.51 13.54
CA THR A 46 10.25 -7.86 12.59
C THR A 46 11.58 -7.23 13.02
N TYR A 47 11.58 -5.97 13.46
CA TYR A 47 12.79 -5.33 14.01
C TYR A 47 13.30 -6.06 15.26
N VAL A 48 12.41 -6.38 16.21
CA VAL A 48 12.80 -7.14 17.42
C VAL A 48 13.44 -8.47 17.05
N GLU A 49 12.87 -9.19 16.09
CA GLU A 49 13.40 -10.46 15.59
C GLU A 49 14.74 -10.33 14.86
N ILE A 50 15.04 -9.16 14.27
CA ILE A 50 16.31 -8.89 13.57
C ILE A 50 17.39 -8.46 14.56
N GLU A 51 17.07 -7.50 15.42
CA GLU A 51 18.01 -6.75 16.26
C GLU A 51 18.11 -7.26 17.70
N GLY A 52 17.20 -8.13 18.13
CA GLY A 52 17.15 -8.67 19.50
C GLY A 52 16.75 -7.65 20.57
N LYS A 53 16.19 -6.50 20.18
CA LYS A 53 15.77 -5.42 21.09
C LYS A 53 14.56 -4.66 20.56
N ALA A 54 13.86 -3.94 21.44
CA ALA A 54 12.77 -3.07 21.04
C ALA A 54 13.30 -1.87 20.21
N PRO A 55 12.63 -1.48 19.11
CA PRO A 55 12.98 -0.30 18.34
C PRO A 55 12.62 0.98 19.09
N LYS A 56 13.42 2.02 18.91
CA LYS A 56 12.94 3.41 19.07
C LYS A 56 11.97 3.74 17.92
N ARG A 57 11.20 4.82 18.07
CA ARG A 57 10.18 5.21 17.06
C ARG A 57 10.76 5.39 15.66
N ASP A 58 11.93 6.00 15.57
CA ASP A 58 12.69 6.26 14.34
C ASP A 58 13.41 5.02 13.78
N GLN A 59 13.41 3.90 14.52
CA GLN A 59 14.04 2.65 14.13
C GLN A 59 13.05 1.61 13.58
N ILE A 60 11.74 1.91 13.60
CA ILE A 60 10.76 1.01 12.99
C ILE A 60 11.04 0.99 11.48
N PRO A 61 11.35 -0.18 10.90
CA PRO A 61 11.74 -0.27 9.51
C PRO A 61 10.57 0.06 8.58
N LYS A 62 10.89 0.68 7.44
CA LYS A 62 9.89 0.98 6.41
C LYS A 62 9.44 -0.31 5.72
N PRO A 63 8.15 -0.46 5.41
CA PRO A 63 7.67 -1.67 4.73
C PRO A 63 8.33 -1.92 3.37
N CYS A 64 8.68 -0.86 2.61
CA CYS A 64 9.39 -1.01 1.34
C CYS A 64 10.72 -1.79 1.47
N ASP A 65 11.43 -1.68 2.59
CA ASP A 65 12.72 -2.34 2.76
C ASP A 65 12.56 -3.84 3.09
N HIS A 66 11.35 -4.27 3.44
CA HIS A 66 11.03 -5.62 3.89
C HIS A 66 10.07 -6.39 2.97
N PHE A 67 9.37 -5.73 2.07
CA PHE A 67 8.51 -6.40 1.08
C PHE A 67 9.11 -6.24 -0.32
N ASP A 68 9.10 -7.33 -1.08
CA ASP A 68 9.54 -7.35 -2.47
C ASP A 68 8.40 -6.86 -3.40
N LEU A 69 7.14 -7.15 -3.03
CA LEU A 69 5.93 -6.68 -3.69
C LEU A 69 4.94 -6.11 -2.67
N ILE A 70 4.43 -4.90 -2.91
CA ILE A 70 3.30 -4.31 -2.19
C ILE A 70 2.20 -4.01 -3.22
N ILE A 71 1.01 -4.60 -3.02
CA ILE A 71 -0.13 -4.43 -3.92
C ILE A 71 -1.40 -4.10 -3.14
N GLY A 72 -2.26 -3.26 -3.71
CA GLY A 72 -3.52 -2.90 -3.08
C GLY A 72 -4.66 -2.54 -4.02
N THR A 73 -5.88 -2.57 -3.49
CA THR A 73 -7.13 -2.16 -4.17
C THR A 73 -7.81 -1.05 -3.39
N GLY A 74 -8.38 -0.03 -4.07
CA GLY A 74 -9.08 1.07 -3.42
C GLY A 74 -8.20 1.79 -2.40
N THR A 75 -8.70 1.87 -1.16
CA THR A 75 -7.92 2.38 -0.03
C THR A 75 -6.61 1.63 0.19
N GLY A 76 -6.61 0.30 0.04
CA GLY A 76 -5.39 -0.51 0.08
C GLY A 76 -4.38 -0.11 -1.00
N GLY A 77 -4.85 0.32 -2.17
CA GLY A 77 -4.00 0.86 -3.24
C GLY A 77 -3.36 2.19 -2.88
N LEU A 78 -4.10 3.11 -2.25
CA LEU A 78 -3.53 4.36 -1.72
C LEU A 78 -2.46 4.08 -0.65
N ILE A 79 -2.69 3.10 0.22
CA ILE A 79 -1.72 2.68 1.23
C ILE A 79 -0.50 2.01 0.57
N ALA A 80 -0.70 1.16 -0.43
CA ALA A 80 0.40 0.54 -1.18
C ALA A 80 1.31 1.59 -1.82
N ILE A 81 0.73 2.64 -2.42
CA ILE A 81 1.49 3.77 -2.97
C ILE A 81 2.32 4.48 -1.89
N MET A 82 1.73 4.80 -0.74
CA MET A 82 2.44 5.47 0.35
C MET A 82 3.60 4.63 0.90
N LEU A 83 3.35 3.34 1.16
CA LEU A 83 4.35 2.44 1.77
C LEU A 83 5.45 2.01 0.80
N GLY A 84 5.08 1.77 -0.47
CA GLY A 84 5.97 1.24 -1.50
C GLY A 84 6.57 2.34 -2.37
N ARG A 85 5.76 2.97 -3.22
CA ARG A 85 6.24 3.93 -4.22
C ARG A 85 6.78 5.22 -3.60
N LEU A 86 6.14 5.75 -2.56
CA LEU A 86 6.62 6.94 -1.86
C LEU A 86 7.59 6.60 -0.72
N ARG A 87 7.75 5.31 -0.36
CA ARG A 87 8.66 4.82 0.70
C ARG A 87 8.51 5.58 2.02
N LEU A 88 7.27 5.92 2.39
CA LEU A 88 6.97 6.64 3.62
C LEU A 88 7.05 5.71 4.83
N ASP A 89 7.45 6.25 5.98
CA ASP A 89 7.28 5.54 7.25
C ASP A 89 5.79 5.55 7.69
N LEU A 90 5.48 4.67 8.64
CA LEU A 90 4.10 4.41 9.04
C LEU A 90 3.46 5.57 9.81
N GLU A 91 4.24 6.40 10.49
CA GLU A 91 3.68 7.56 11.21
C GLU A 91 3.30 8.65 10.20
N THR A 92 4.18 8.97 9.25
CA THR A 92 3.85 9.87 8.14
C THR A 92 2.66 9.37 7.33
N CYS A 93 2.58 8.08 7.05
CA CYS A 93 1.42 7.51 6.34
C CYS A 93 0.10 7.74 7.08
N LYS A 94 0.07 7.57 8.41
CA LYS A 94 -1.14 7.82 9.20
C LYS A 94 -1.55 9.28 9.16
N GLU A 95 -0.59 10.20 9.30
CA GLU A 95 -0.85 11.64 9.27
C GLU A 95 -1.42 12.06 7.90
N VAL A 96 -0.77 11.62 6.83
CA VAL A 96 -1.23 11.82 5.44
C VAL A 96 -2.63 11.23 5.26
N TYR A 97 -2.87 10.00 5.70
CA TYR A 97 -4.17 9.34 5.55
C TYR A 97 -5.30 10.08 6.27
N VAL A 98 -5.07 10.54 7.50
CA VAL A 98 -6.04 11.33 8.26
C VAL A 98 -6.33 12.65 7.54
N ARG A 99 -5.29 13.36 7.08
CA ARG A 99 -5.46 14.62 6.33
C ARG A 99 -6.22 14.41 5.01
N MET A 100 -5.84 13.39 4.24
CA MET A 100 -6.51 13.05 2.97
C MET A 100 -7.98 12.69 3.19
N THR A 101 -8.27 11.88 4.22
CA THR A 101 -9.63 11.51 4.60
C THR A 101 -10.44 12.78 4.91
N ARG A 102 -9.97 13.65 5.80
CA ARG A 102 -10.65 14.92 6.11
C ARG A 102 -10.97 15.74 4.86
N LYS A 103 -9.99 15.94 3.96
CA LYS A 103 -10.16 16.73 2.73
C LYS A 103 -11.20 16.14 1.76
N VAL A 104 -11.31 14.82 1.69
CA VAL A 104 -12.28 14.11 0.84
C VAL A 104 -13.70 14.23 1.41
N PHE A 105 -13.85 14.03 2.72
CA PHE A 105 -15.14 13.98 3.39
C PHE A 105 -15.71 15.37 3.76
N GLU A 106 -14.88 16.41 3.86
CA GLU A 106 -15.32 17.81 4.06
C GLU A 106 -16.19 18.34 2.90
N THR A 107 -16.23 17.64 1.75
CA THR A 107 -17.02 18.04 0.57
C THR A 107 -18.18 17.10 0.27
N ASP A 108 -18.73 16.48 1.32
CA ASP A 108 -19.86 15.61 1.20
C ASP A 108 -21.00 16.29 0.43
N LYS A 109 -21.50 15.59 -0.61
CA LYS A 109 -22.56 16.10 -1.49
C LYS A 109 -23.93 15.64 -1.01
N THR A 110 -24.12 15.47 0.29
CA THR A 110 -25.42 15.16 0.87
C THR A 110 -26.07 16.39 1.48
N ILE A 111 -27.40 16.47 1.38
CA ILE A 111 -28.24 17.39 2.13
C ILE A 111 -29.13 16.51 2.99
N ALA A 112 -29.05 16.63 4.31
CA ALA A 112 -29.75 15.75 5.26
C ALA A 112 -29.53 14.23 5.00
N GLY A 113 -28.33 13.84 4.53
CA GLY A 113 -28.01 12.45 4.21
C GLY A 113 -28.43 12.00 2.80
N ILE A 114 -29.15 12.83 2.03
CA ILE A 114 -29.58 12.53 0.66
C ILE A 114 -28.58 13.12 -0.35
N PRO A 115 -27.97 12.32 -1.25
CA PRO A 115 -27.05 12.82 -2.27
C PRO A 115 -27.80 13.63 -3.33
N TYR A 116 -27.36 14.86 -3.62
CA TYR A 116 -27.94 15.66 -4.70
C TYR A 116 -27.22 15.47 -6.06
N ARG A 117 -26.21 14.60 -6.12
CA ARG A 117 -25.47 14.23 -7.35
C ARG A 117 -25.22 12.73 -7.43
N SER A 118 -24.82 12.28 -8.63
CA SER A 118 -24.48 10.89 -8.97
C SER A 118 -23.35 10.23 -8.15
N THR A 119 -22.59 10.97 -7.34
CA THR A 119 -21.51 10.41 -6.49
C THR A 119 -21.49 11.08 -5.12
N LEU A 120 -21.10 10.34 -4.07
CA LEU A 120 -20.95 10.86 -2.71
C LEU A 120 -19.89 11.95 -2.58
N PHE A 121 -18.72 11.74 -3.19
CA PHE A 121 -17.57 12.63 -2.98
C PHE A 121 -17.16 13.37 -4.26
N LYS A 122 -16.34 14.41 -4.10
CA LYS A 122 -15.71 15.13 -5.22
C LYS A 122 -14.42 14.41 -5.61
N ALA A 123 -14.39 13.88 -6.84
CA ALA A 123 -13.19 13.29 -7.44
C ALA A 123 -11.97 14.22 -7.38
N SER A 124 -12.19 15.52 -7.64
CA SER A 124 -11.14 16.54 -7.58
C SER A 124 -10.53 16.70 -6.19
N LYS A 125 -11.27 16.45 -5.10
CA LYS A 125 -10.73 16.54 -3.74
C LYS A 125 -9.83 15.37 -3.40
N LEU A 126 -10.17 14.16 -3.82
CA LEU A 126 -9.26 13.02 -3.71
C LEU A 126 -8.00 13.25 -4.55
N GLU A 127 -8.15 13.75 -5.78
CA GLU A 127 -7.02 14.11 -6.64
C GLU A 127 -6.10 15.15 -5.99
N GLU A 128 -6.65 16.28 -5.55
CA GLU A 128 -5.92 17.33 -4.85
C GLU A 128 -5.22 16.80 -3.59
N ALA A 129 -5.85 15.87 -2.85
CA ALA A 129 -5.27 15.27 -1.66
C ALA A 129 -4.08 14.37 -1.99
N ILE A 130 -4.18 13.53 -3.03
CA ILE A 130 -3.08 12.67 -3.46
C ILE A 130 -1.94 13.53 -4.05
N LYS A 131 -2.24 14.50 -4.91
CA LYS A 131 -1.23 15.40 -5.50
C LYS A 131 -0.45 16.17 -4.43
N GLU A 132 -1.13 16.65 -3.39
CA GLU A 132 -0.48 17.33 -2.26
C GLU A 132 0.47 16.39 -1.52
N CYS A 133 0.02 15.15 -1.22
CA CYS A 133 0.88 14.13 -0.63
C CYS A 133 2.11 13.82 -1.50
N VAL A 134 1.91 13.60 -2.79
CA VAL A 134 3.02 13.30 -3.73
C VAL A 134 4.00 14.47 -3.75
N ARG A 135 3.51 15.69 -3.92
CA ARG A 135 4.34 16.92 -3.96
C ARG A 135 5.19 17.10 -2.70
N GLU A 136 4.66 16.73 -1.54
CA GLU A 136 5.36 16.84 -0.26
C GLU A 136 6.47 15.79 -0.05
N HIS A 137 6.45 14.70 -0.82
CA HIS A 137 7.32 13.53 -0.62
C HIS A 137 8.02 13.09 -1.92
N THR A 138 8.20 14.02 -2.86
CA THR A 138 8.96 13.84 -4.11
C THR A 138 9.83 15.08 -4.37
N ILE A 139 10.47 15.60 -3.32
CA ILE A 139 11.30 16.80 -3.38
C ILE A 139 12.64 16.47 -4.06
N PHE A 140 13.21 15.31 -3.76
CA PHE A 140 14.53 14.87 -4.23
C PHE A 140 14.43 13.68 -5.21
N GLU A 141 15.43 13.49 -6.07
CA GLU A 141 15.51 12.31 -6.96
C GLU A 141 15.42 10.98 -6.20
N ASN A 142 16.04 10.88 -5.02
CA ASN A 142 16.02 9.66 -4.20
C ASN A 142 14.62 9.37 -3.60
N GLU A 143 13.73 10.37 -3.55
CA GLU A 143 12.32 10.22 -3.22
C GLU A 143 11.48 9.79 -4.44
N GLY A 144 12.11 9.74 -5.62
CA GLY A 144 11.49 9.38 -6.89
C GLY A 144 10.83 10.56 -7.57
N ASN A 145 11.38 11.76 -7.39
CA ASN A 145 11.15 12.91 -8.27
C ASN A 145 11.70 12.58 -9.66
N ASP A 146 10.89 12.80 -10.68
CA ASP A 146 11.13 12.50 -12.10
C ASP A 146 11.22 13.76 -12.96
N GLY A 147 11.10 14.95 -12.35
CA GLY A 147 11.38 16.24 -12.98
C GLY A 147 12.84 16.67 -12.81
N GLU A 148 13.22 17.79 -13.42
CA GLU A 148 14.54 18.40 -13.25
C GLU A 148 14.72 18.88 -11.80
N GLU A 149 15.77 18.42 -11.11
CA GLU A 149 16.16 18.99 -9.82
C GLU A 149 16.51 20.47 -10.03
N PRO A 150 16.00 21.40 -9.21
CA PRO A 150 16.42 22.79 -9.30
C PRO A 150 17.92 22.90 -9.00
N ASP A 151 18.66 23.56 -9.91
CA ASP A 151 20.11 23.75 -9.83
C ASP A 151 20.59 24.17 -8.43
N GLY A 152 21.61 23.47 -7.91
CA GLY A 152 22.20 23.75 -6.60
C GLY A 152 21.62 22.95 -5.43
N ALA A 153 21.02 21.78 -5.68
CA ALA A 153 20.63 20.83 -4.65
C ALA A 153 21.85 20.21 -3.96
N SER A 154 22.38 20.86 -2.93
CA SER A 154 23.27 20.21 -1.97
C SER A 154 22.48 19.13 -1.21
N ASN A 155 23.13 17.99 -0.90
CA ASN A 155 22.62 16.84 -0.13
C ASN A 155 22.19 17.15 1.33
N THR A 156 21.88 18.41 1.65
CA THR A 156 21.41 18.81 2.97
C THR A 156 19.88 18.92 3.00
N PRO A 157 19.19 18.09 3.80
CA PRO A 157 17.75 18.15 3.90
C PRO A 157 17.34 19.43 4.63
N ILE A 158 16.60 20.29 3.93
CA ILE A 158 15.67 21.22 4.55
C ILE A 158 14.28 20.77 4.10
N SER A 159 13.85 19.61 4.58
CA SER A 159 12.43 19.27 4.56
C SER A 159 11.74 20.15 5.62
N PRO A 160 10.48 20.58 5.42
CA PRO A 160 9.73 21.38 6.40
C PRO A 160 9.50 20.69 7.77
N MET A 161 9.91 19.42 7.89
CA MET A 161 9.85 18.59 9.10
C MET A 161 11.21 18.09 9.61
N SER A 162 12.31 18.26 8.88
CA SER A 162 13.62 17.72 9.29
C SER A 162 14.55 18.84 9.76
N ARG A 163 14.44 19.22 11.04
CA ARG A 163 15.50 19.76 11.92
C ARG A 163 14.90 20.61 13.05
N VAL A 164 14.27 19.98 14.03
CA VAL A 164 14.39 20.33 15.47
C VAL A 164 14.10 19.04 16.27
N PRO A 165 14.96 18.60 17.21
CA PRO A 165 14.58 17.58 18.17
C PRO A 165 13.55 18.20 19.12
N GLN A 166 12.26 17.96 18.87
CA GLN A 166 11.23 18.35 19.81
C GLN A 166 11.25 17.36 20.96
N ARG A 167 11.59 17.83 22.16
CA ARG A 167 11.54 17.06 23.40
C ARG A 167 10.06 16.74 23.69
N HIS A 168 9.55 15.63 23.17
CA HIS A 168 8.21 15.16 23.51
C HIS A 168 8.24 14.68 24.95
N GLN A 169 7.81 15.54 25.88
CA GLN A 169 7.27 15.05 27.14
C GLN A 169 6.04 14.20 26.83
N SER A 170 6.00 13.06 27.52
CA SER A 170 5.02 11.99 27.43
C SER A 170 3.58 12.50 27.32
N ASN A 171 2.82 11.97 26.36
CA ASN A 171 1.37 11.81 26.47
C ASN A 171 0.95 10.61 25.62
N ALA A 172 1.04 9.43 26.24
CA ALA A 172 0.23 8.30 25.85
C ALA A 172 -1.22 8.60 26.26
N SER A 173 -1.96 9.30 25.40
CA SER A 173 -3.40 9.47 25.55
C SER A 173 -3.98 10.00 24.24
N VAL A 174 -4.99 9.30 23.73
CA VAL A 174 -5.78 9.62 22.53
C VAL A 174 -6.72 10.84 22.78
N ALA A 175 -6.41 11.65 23.80
CA ALA A 175 -7.26 12.71 24.33
C ALA A 175 -6.46 14.01 24.50
N SER A 176 -5.89 14.54 23.42
CA SER A 176 -5.33 15.91 23.38
C SER A 176 -5.16 16.42 21.94
N PHE A 177 -6.22 16.36 21.13
CA PHE A 177 -6.31 17.17 19.91
C PHE A 177 -7.42 18.24 19.99
N SER A 178 -8.22 18.23 21.06
CA SER A 178 -9.37 19.12 21.28
C SER A 178 -9.01 20.56 21.71
N ALA A 179 -7.73 20.86 21.97
CA ALA A 179 -7.31 22.18 22.48
C ALA A 179 -6.69 23.10 21.41
N ARG A 180 -6.66 22.69 20.14
CA ARG A 180 -6.19 23.58 19.06
C ARG A 180 -7.37 24.30 18.42
N SER A 181 -7.63 25.51 18.90
CA SER A 181 -8.44 26.51 18.21
C SER A 181 -7.95 26.68 16.76
N PRO A 182 -8.84 26.95 15.78
CA PRO A 182 -8.47 27.15 14.37
C PRO A 182 -7.48 28.29 14.11
N SER A 183 -7.25 29.15 15.11
CA SER A 183 -6.47 30.39 15.06
C SER A 183 -4.99 30.25 15.43
N SER A 184 -4.45 29.04 15.62
CA SER A 184 -3.03 28.82 15.94
C SER A 184 -2.15 28.40 14.75
N TYR A 185 -2.55 28.77 13.52
CA TYR A 185 -1.61 28.87 12.41
C TYR A 185 -0.79 30.16 12.58
N GLN A 186 0.16 30.14 13.51
CA GLN A 186 1.23 31.15 13.49
C GLN A 186 1.97 31.03 12.16
N SER A 187 1.98 32.14 11.44
CA SER A 187 2.76 32.41 10.24
C SER A 187 4.20 31.93 10.44
N ARG A 188 4.52 30.77 9.85
CA ARG A 188 5.91 30.34 9.69
C ARG A 188 6.61 31.35 8.77
N PRO A 189 7.82 31.83 9.10
CA PRO A 189 8.57 32.70 8.21
C PRO A 189 8.81 31.96 6.89
N MET A 190 8.36 32.57 5.79
CA MET A 190 8.58 32.09 4.41
C MET A 190 10.07 32.22 4.07
N MET A 191 10.87 31.21 4.42
CA MET A 191 12.20 31.01 3.88
C MET A 191 12.21 29.67 3.12
N GLY A 192 12.16 29.77 1.78
CA GLY A 192 12.57 28.74 0.83
C GLY A 192 11.87 27.37 0.90
N VAL A 193 10.54 27.31 0.99
CA VAL A 193 9.84 26.01 0.96
C VAL A 193 10.00 25.36 -0.42
N ARG A 194 10.81 24.31 -0.50
CA ARG A 194 10.96 23.47 -1.70
C ARG A 194 9.79 22.50 -1.76
N TRP A 195 9.12 22.44 -2.91
CA TRP A 195 8.04 21.48 -3.18
C TRP A 195 8.49 20.52 -4.29
N GLY A 196 8.11 19.26 -4.16
CA GLY A 196 8.36 18.23 -5.17
C GLY A 196 7.41 18.29 -6.36
N ASN A 197 7.32 17.20 -7.11
CA ASN A 197 6.46 17.09 -8.28
C ASN A 197 5.14 16.37 -7.95
N GLY A 198 4.03 17.11 -7.80
CA GLY A 198 2.70 16.52 -7.60
C GLY A 198 2.21 15.63 -8.76
N ASN A 199 2.86 15.70 -9.93
CA ASN A 199 2.60 14.87 -11.10
C ASN A 199 3.65 13.77 -11.30
N ALA A 200 4.44 13.42 -10.28
CA ALA A 200 5.42 12.35 -10.40
C ALA A 200 4.80 11.04 -10.91
N LEU A 201 5.56 10.35 -11.77
CA LEU A 201 5.20 9.09 -12.40
C LEU A 201 5.07 7.98 -11.36
N LEU A 202 4.09 7.10 -11.61
CA LEU A 202 3.93 5.86 -10.86
C LEU A 202 5.17 4.99 -11.02
N TYR A 203 5.73 4.94 -12.23
CA TYR A 203 6.99 4.25 -12.51
C TYR A 203 8.10 4.79 -11.58
N ASP A 204 8.86 3.87 -11.00
CA ASP A 204 9.90 4.19 -10.03
C ASP A 204 11.25 3.87 -10.62
N ASN A 205 12.08 4.87 -10.90
CA ASN A 205 13.40 4.67 -11.52
C ASN A 205 14.46 4.10 -10.57
N ARG A 206 14.19 3.99 -9.26
CA ARG A 206 15.20 3.61 -8.27
C ARG A 206 15.53 2.12 -8.33
N ASP A 207 16.81 1.77 -8.30
CA ASP A 207 17.26 0.37 -8.31
C ASP A 207 16.87 -0.41 -7.05
N SER A 208 16.80 0.28 -5.91
CA SER A 208 16.38 -0.29 -4.62
C SER A 208 14.87 -0.27 -4.39
N ARG A 209 14.07 -0.03 -5.44
CA ARG A 209 12.62 0.08 -5.32
C ARG A 209 11.97 -1.22 -4.86
N THR A 210 10.93 -1.08 -4.05
CA THR A 210 9.92 -2.11 -3.88
C THR A 210 8.99 -2.09 -5.07
N LYS A 211 8.70 -3.25 -5.64
CA LYS A 211 7.67 -3.35 -6.67
C LYS A 211 6.32 -3.00 -6.05
N THR A 212 5.72 -1.91 -6.51
CA THR A 212 4.44 -1.41 -6.00
C THR A 212 3.41 -1.49 -7.09
N ALA A 213 2.21 -1.98 -6.79
CA ALA A 213 1.13 -2.08 -7.75
C ALA A 213 -0.22 -1.71 -7.14
N VAL A 214 -1.13 -1.21 -7.98
CA VAL A 214 -2.53 -1.03 -7.60
C VAL A 214 -3.43 -1.67 -8.65
N THR A 215 -4.54 -2.25 -8.20
CA THR A 215 -5.52 -2.84 -9.11
C THR A 215 -6.59 -1.81 -9.47
N ALA A 216 -6.96 -1.75 -10.75
CA ALA A 216 -8.12 -1.01 -11.25
C ALA A 216 -8.82 -1.86 -12.33
N VAL A 217 -9.99 -1.46 -12.79
CA VAL A 217 -10.75 -2.19 -13.81
C VAL A 217 -10.99 -1.27 -15.01
N TYR A 218 -10.75 -1.78 -16.22
CA TYR A 218 -11.14 -1.04 -17.42
C TYR A 218 -12.66 -0.85 -17.49
N LYS A 219 -13.10 0.32 -17.90
CA LYS A 219 -14.52 0.57 -18.12
C LYS A 219 -15.01 -0.32 -19.26
N GLY A 220 -16.07 -1.08 -19.00
CA GLY A 220 -16.63 -2.04 -19.95
C GLY A 220 -16.12 -3.47 -19.80
N THR A 221 -15.22 -3.75 -18.85
CA THR A 221 -14.82 -5.12 -18.52
C THR A 221 -16.04 -5.99 -18.18
N SER A 222 -16.15 -7.14 -18.84
CA SER A 222 -17.24 -8.09 -18.64
C SER A 222 -17.24 -8.69 -17.23
N LYS A 223 -18.35 -9.34 -16.85
CA LYS A 223 -18.40 -10.11 -15.60
C LYS A 223 -17.32 -11.20 -15.63
N GLY A 224 -16.54 -11.29 -14.56
CA GLY A 224 -15.40 -12.22 -14.44
C GLY A 224 -14.10 -11.75 -15.08
N GLY A 225 -14.06 -10.58 -15.71
CA GLY A 225 -12.82 -10.04 -16.27
C GLY A 225 -11.79 -9.69 -15.18
N GLN A 226 -10.52 -9.87 -15.52
CA GLN A 226 -9.40 -9.59 -14.61
C GLN A 226 -9.20 -8.08 -14.43
N PRO A 227 -8.75 -7.63 -13.26
CA PRO A 227 -8.35 -6.25 -13.06
C PRO A 227 -7.08 -5.93 -13.85
N ALA A 228 -6.97 -4.68 -14.30
CA ALA A 228 -5.71 -4.12 -14.74
C ALA A 228 -4.79 -3.87 -13.53
N VAL A 229 -3.50 -4.04 -13.72
CA VAL A 229 -2.48 -3.80 -12.69
C VAL A 229 -1.64 -2.60 -13.11
N LEU A 230 -1.82 -1.48 -12.41
CA LEU A 230 -1.00 -0.28 -12.58
C LEU A 230 0.26 -0.45 -11.71
N ARG A 231 1.43 -0.53 -12.34
CA ARG A 231 2.69 -0.94 -11.71
C ARG A 231 3.67 0.23 -11.61
N SER A 232 4.48 0.26 -10.56
CA SER A 232 5.64 1.16 -10.44
C SER A 232 6.90 0.64 -11.16
N TYR A 233 6.75 -0.39 -11.97
CA TYR A 233 7.82 -1.15 -12.62
C TYR A 233 7.26 -1.78 -13.89
N ASP A 234 8.14 -2.10 -14.84
CA ASP A 234 7.71 -2.88 -16.00
C ASP A 234 7.56 -4.34 -15.61
N SER A 235 6.46 -4.93 -16.05
CA SER A 235 6.29 -6.37 -15.92
C SER A 235 7.06 -7.11 -17.01
N ARG A 236 7.52 -8.32 -16.68
CA ARG A 236 8.11 -9.22 -17.69
C ARG A 236 7.06 -9.87 -18.59
N LYS A 237 5.79 -9.86 -18.18
CA LYS A 237 4.69 -10.52 -18.91
C LYS A 237 4.03 -9.61 -19.93
N GLU A 238 3.79 -8.37 -19.57
CA GLU A 238 2.96 -7.44 -20.35
C GLU A 238 3.41 -5.99 -20.17
N PRO A 239 3.22 -5.12 -21.17
CA PRO A 239 3.48 -3.69 -21.02
C PRO A 239 2.54 -3.05 -19.99
N SER A 240 2.93 -1.89 -19.46
CA SER A 240 2.06 -1.11 -18.57
C SER A 240 0.75 -0.76 -19.29
N PRO A 241 -0.42 -0.88 -18.63
CA PRO A 241 -1.70 -0.37 -19.13
C PRO A 241 -1.61 1.05 -19.69
N GLU A 242 -0.88 1.92 -18.99
CA GLU A 242 -0.61 3.30 -19.36
C GLU A 242 0.83 3.62 -18.92
N PHE A 243 1.70 3.99 -19.88
CA PHE A 243 3.13 4.14 -19.64
C PHE A 243 3.44 5.34 -18.73
N ASP A 244 2.82 6.49 -19.02
CA ASP A 244 3.03 7.75 -18.30
C ASP A 244 2.04 7.96 -17.13
N CYS A 245 1.54 6.87 -16.55
CA CYS A 245 0.60 6.93 -15.44
C CYS A 245 1.24 7.62 -14.22
N LYS A 246 0.60 8.68 -13.72
CA LYS A 246 1.06 9.42 -12.54
C LYS A 246 0.59 8.74 -11.25
N ILE A 247 1.31 8.97 -10.15
CA ILE A 247 0.95 8.41 -8.84
C ILE A 247 -0.50 8.76 -8.46
N TRP A 248 -0.91 10.01 -8.67
CA TRP A 248 -2.27 10.45 -8.35
C TRP A 248 -3.34 9.84 -9.26
N GLU A 249 -3.00 9.56 -10.52
CA GLU A 249 -3.90 8.91 -11.49
C GLU A 249 -4.16 7.47 -11.06
N ALA A 250 -3.10 6.73 -10.70
CA ALA A 250 -3.20 5.38 -10.17
C ALA A 250 -4.04 5.31 -8.88
N GLY A 251 -3.81 6.24 -7.95
CA GLY A 251 -4.59 6.36 -6.72
C GLY A 251 -6.08 6.69 -6.97
N ARG A 252 -6.37 7.52 -7.98
CA ARG A 252 -7.74 7.83 -8.42
C ARG A 252 -8.40 6.63 -9.09
N ALA A 253 -7.68 5.91 -9.97
CA ALA A 253 -8.19 4.77 -10.71
C ALA A 253 -8.61 3.63 -9.79
N THR A 254 -7.75 3.26 -8.84
CA THR A 254 -8.06 2.21 -7.86
C THR A 254 -9.20 2.60 -6.91
N SER A 255 -9.46 3.90 -6.72
CA SER A 255 -10.53 4.42 -5.85
C SER A 255 -11.82 4.77 -6.60
N ALA A 256 -11.90 4.56 -7.92
CA ALA A 256 -13.00 5.02 -8.77
C ALA A 256 -14.24 4.12 -8.71
N ILE A 257 -14.80 3.92 -7.51
CA ILE A 257 -16.04 3.16 -7.29
C ILE A 257 -17.26 4.07 -7.44
N GLY A 258 -18.27 3.68 -8.22
CA GLY A 258 -19.30 4.58 -8.72
C GLY A 258 -20.18 5.23 -7.65
N LEU A 259 -20.34 4.62 -6.48
CA LEU A 259 -21.00 5.28 -5.34
C LEU A 259 -20.19 6.49 -4.81
N ALA A 260 -18.86 6.40 -4.83
CA ALA A 260 -17.96 7.35 -4.18
C ALA A 260 -17.36 8.35 -5.18
N PHE A 261 -16.86 7.86 -6.31
CA PHE A 261 -16.04 8.62 -7.25
C PHE A 261 -16.32 8.22 -8.69
N LYS A 262 -16.34 9.23 -9.57
CA LYS A 262 -16.44 9.01 -11.02
C LYS A 262 -15.24 8.24 -11.57
N PRO A 263 -15.41 7.49 -12.68
CA PRO A 263 -14.32 6.93 -13.47
C PRO A 263 -13.27 7.98 -13.84
N ILE A 264 -12.04 7.54 -14.08
CA ILE A 264 -10.92 8.37 -14.52
C ILE A 264 -10.41 7.90 -15.87
N GLN A 265 -10.08 8.84 -16.74
CA GLN A 265 -9.34 8.56 -17.95
C GLN A 265 -7.86 8.81 -17.69
N ILE A 266 -7.02 7.85 -18.07
CA ILE A 266 -5.56 7.93 -18.03
C ILE A 266 -5.11 7.53 -19.43
N GLY A 267 -4.42 8.43 -20.14
CA GLY A 267 -4.09 8.24 -21.54
C GLY A 267 -5.31 7.86 -22.39
N GLN A 268 -5.28 6.68 -22.99
CA GLN A 268 -6.33 6.15 -23.87
C GLN A 268 -7.33 5.25 -23.14
N SER A 269 -7.05 4.90 -21.89
CA SER A 269 -7.87 3.99 -21.09
C SER A 269 -8.76 4.72 -20.10
N VAL A 270 -9.95 4.16 -19.87
CA VAL A 270 -10.86 4.63 -18.80
C VAL A 270 -10.92 3.56 -17.72
N PHE A 271 -10.64 3.97 -16.48
CA PHE A 271 -10.60 3.09 -15.32
C PHE A 271 -11.74 3.36 -14.34
N THR A 272 -12.20 2.29 -13.70
CA THR A 272 -13.16 2.25 -12.61
C THR A 272 -12.73 1.19 -11.59
N ASP A 273 -13.37 1.18 -10.42
CA ASP A 273 -13.24 0.13 -9.41
C ASP A 273 -14.55 -0.72 -9.32
N GLU A 274 -15.42 -0.64 -10.33
CA GLU A 274 -16.74 -1.29 -10.36
C GLU A 274 -16.80 -2.68 -11.03
N GLY A 275 -15.65 -3.30 -11.34
CA GLY A 275 -15.64 -4.63 -11.99
C GLY A 275 -16.15 -5.79 -11.14
N ALA A 276 -16.24 -6.98 -11.74
CA ALA A 276 -16.57 -8.23 -11.03
C ALA A 276 -15.51 -8.66 -10.00
N GLY A 277 -14.33 -8.01 -10.02
CA GLY A 277 -13.27 -8.23 -9.05
C GLY A 277 -13.67 -7.85 -7.62
N LYS A 278 -13.15 -8.64 -6.67
CA LYS A 278 -13.30 -8.45 -5.22
C LYS A 278 -12.19 -7.52 -4.71
N PHE A 279 -12.39 -6.89 -3.56
CA PHE A 279 -11.46 -5.91 -3.00
C PHE A 279 -10.20 -6.49 -2.36
N ASN A 280 -10.00 -7.81 -2.44
CA ASN A 280 -8.81 -8.48 -1.94
C ASN A 280 -7.89 -8.83 -3.13
N PRO A 281 -6.77 -8.12 -3.34
CA PRO A 281 -5.89 -8.34 -4.47
C PRO A 281 -4.94 -9.53 -4.30
N THR A 282 -5.09 -10.36 -3.26
CA THR A 282 -4.17 -11.47 -2.98
C THR A 282 -4.03 -12.46 -4.15
N PRO A 283 -5.09 -12.84 -4.89
CA PRO A 283 -4.94 -13.66 -6.10
C PRO A 283 -4.06 -13.00 -7.16
N VAL A 284 -4.25 -11.69 -7.39
CA VAL A 284 -3.44 -10.91 -8.33
C VAL A 284 -2.00 -10.81 -7.85
N ALA A 285 -1.79 -10.65 -6.54
CA ALA A 285 -0.46 -10.61 -5.92
C ALA A 285 0.32 -11.92 -6.15
N LEU A 286 -0.36 -13.05 -6.00
CA LEU A 286 0.21 -14.37 -6.23
C LEU A 286 0.60 -14.58 -7.70
N ASP A 287 -0.28 -14.19 -8.61
CA ASP A 287 -0.03 -14.30 -10.05
C ASP A 287 1.12 -13.38 -10.48
N GLU A 288 1.12 -12.14 -10.00
CA GLU A 288 2.17 -11.17 -10.26
C GLU A 288 3.52 -11.68 -9.76
N ALA A 289 3.57 -12.22 -8.54
CA ALA A 289 4.82 -12.69 -7.97
C ALA A 289 5.32 -13.99 -8.62
N CYS A 290 4.47 -15.02 -8.66
CA CYS A 290 4.90 -16.38 -9.01
C CYS A 290 4.95 -16.65 -10.52
N VAL A 291 4.22 -15.88 -11.33
CA VAL A 291 4.14 -16.09 -12.78
C VAL A 291 4.84 -14.97 -13.54
N ASN A 292 4.53 -13.73 -13.19
CA ASN A 292 4.94 -12.60 -14.02
C ASN A 292 6.36 -12.16 -13.65
N GLU A 293 6.64 -11.98 -12.36
CA GLU A 293 7.85 -11.27 -11.94
C GLU A 293 8.98 -12.16 -11.45
N TRP A 294 8.69 -13.26 -10.78
CA TRP A 294 9.70 -14.14 -10.20
C TRP A 294 9.35 -15.62 -10.37
N PRO A 295 9.19 -16.10 -11.62
CA PRO A 295 8.94 -17.51 -11.87
C PRO A 295 10.06 -18.36 -11.25
N GLY A 296 9.67 -19.32 -10.40
CA GLY A 296 10.59 -20.23 -9.73
C GLY A 296 11.22 -19.73 -8.42
N ARG A 297 10.96 -18.50 -7.98
CA ARG A 297 11.40 -18.00 -6.67
C ARG A 297 10.34 -18.29 -5.61
N ASP A 298 10.75 -18.92 -4.50
CA ASP A 298 9.82 -19.26 -3.42
C ASP A 298 9.17 -18.03 -2.80
N VAL A 299 7.90 -18.15 -2.39
CA VAL A 299 7.23 -17.16 -1.54
C VAL A 299 7.42 -17.56 -0.08
N GLY A 300 8.22 -16.78 0.66
CA GLY A 300 8.52 -17.05 2.07
C GLY A 300 7.52 -16.43 3.04
N VAL A 301 6.91 -15.30 2.67
CA VAL A 301 5.87 -14.61 3.44
C VAL A 301 4.89 -13.90 2.50
N LEU A 302 3.60 -14.16 2.66
CA LEU A 302 2.50 -13.44 2.02
C LEU A 302 1.55 -12.93 3.10
N VAL A 303 1.58 -11.62 3.36
CA VAL A 303 0.71 -10.95 4.32
C VAL A 303 -0.45 -10.30 3.55
N SER A 304 -1.68 -10.71 3.87
CA SER A 304 -2.91 -10.15 3.33
C SER A 304 -3.67 -9.44 4.45
N ILE A 305 -3.98 -8.16 4.28
CA ILE A 305 -4.63 -7.35 5.32
C ILE A 305 -5.96 -6.81 4.83
N GLY A 306 -7.03 -7.20 5.53
CA GLY A 306 -8.39 -6.78 5.33
C GLY A 306 -8.75 -5.48 6.04
N THR A 307 -9.82 -4.84 5.57
CA THR A 307 -10.32 -3.56 6.10
C THR A 307 -11.49 -3.74 7.07
N GLY A 308 -11.70 -4.93 7.63
CA GLY A 308 -12.80 -5.21 8.54
C GLY A 308 -13.68 -6.37 8.06
N LYS A 309 -14.12 -7.23 8.97
CA LYS A 309 -15.21 -8.18 8.77
C LYS A 309 -16.30 -7.98 9.81
N ARG A 310 -17.53 -8.37 9.48
CA ARG A 310 -18.67 -8.32 10.40
C ARG A 310 -18.43 -9.30 11.58
N PRO A 311 -18.61 -8.88 12.84
CA PRO A 311 -18.62 -9.79 13.98
C PRO A 311 -19.67 -10.88 13.80
N ALA A 312 -19.33 -12.13 14.17
CA ALA A 312 -20.28 -13.24 14.12
C ALA A 312 -21.42 -13.02 15.13
N GLY A 313 -22.68 -13.26 14.73
CA GLY A 313 -23.85 -13.26 15.62
C GLY A 313 -24.69 -11.97 15.65
N ASN A 314 -24.31 -10.90 14.96
CA ASN A 314 -25.09 -9.65 14.91
C ASN A 314 -25.99 -9.58 13.66
N ASP A 315 -26.85 -10.60 13.46
CA ASP A 315 -27.78 -10.70 12.30
C ASP A 315 -29.11 -9.96 12.50
N GLN A 316 -29.41 -9.48 13.71
CA GLN A 316 -30.73 -8.91 14.03
C GLN A 316 -31.02 -7.55 13.37
N ASN A 317 -30.00 -6.81 12.91
CA ASN A 317 -30.18 -5.53 12.22
C ASN A 317 -29.86 -5.61 10.73
N GLN A 318 -30.27 -6.71 10.08
CA GLN A 318 -30.23 -6.77 8.62
C GLN A 318 -31.15 -5.76 7.94
N HIS A 319 -32.11 -5.10 8.62
CA HIS A 319 -33.16 -4.30 7.96
C HIS A 319 -33.11 -2.77 8.22
N LEU A 320 -32.52 -2.31 9.33
CA LEU A 320 -32.59 -0.90 9.77
C LEU A 320 -31.65 0.07 9.01
N TRP A 321 -30.88 -0.43 8.04
CA TRP A 321 -29.79 0.34 7.41
C TRP A 321 -30.08 0.79 5.97
N TYR A 322 -31.23 0.43 5.40
CA TYR A 322 -31.54 0.65 3.97
C TYR A 322 -32.45 1.84 3.67
N GLU A 323 -33.12 2.41 4.67
CA GLU A 323 -34.26 3.32 4.44
C GLU A 323 -33.88 4.76 4.04
N GLY A 324 -32.59 5.12 4.00
CA GLY A 324 -32.16 6.51 3.76
C GLY A 324 -31.92 6.92 2.31
N PHE A 325 -31.84 5.99 1.35
CA PHE A 325 -31.42 6.29 -0.02
C PHE A 325 -32.33 5.63 -1.07
N MET A 326 -32.85 6.43 -2.00
CA MET A 326 -33.72 5.96 -3.09
C MET A 326 -32.92 5.59 -4.35
N GLY A 327 -33.39 4.59 -5.11
CA GLY A 327 -32.92 4.27 -6.47
C GLY A 327 -31.50 3.69 -6.57
N ASP A 328 -30.76 4.08 -7.63
CA ASP A 328 -29.43 3.60 -8.02
C ASP A 328 -28.37 3.62 -6.91
N PHE A 329 -28.54 4.53 -5.93
CA PHE A 329 -27.62 4.68 -4.81
C PHE A 329 -27.67 3.49 -3.83
N ALA A 330 -28.87 2.95 -3.58
CA ALA A 330 -29.04 1.76 -2.74
C ALA A 330 -28.38 0.53 -3.38
N GLU A 331 -28.43 0.42 -4.72
CA GLU A 331 -27.78 -0.65 -5.45
C GLU A 331 -26.25 -0.51 -5.44
N ALA A 332 -25.72 0.69 -5.69
CA ALA A 332 -24.29 0.94 -5.65
C ALA A 332 -23.69 0.71 -4.23
N ARG A 333 -24.45 1.02 -3.16
CA ARG A 333 -24.06 0.68 -1.78
C ARG A 333 -24.08 -0.83 -1.51
N ARG A 334 -25.10 -1.55 -2.01
CA ARG A 334 -25.15 -3.03 -1.94
C ARG A 334 -23.93 -3.66 -2.62
N ARG A 335 -23.57 -3.19 -3.81
CA ARG A 335 -22.38 -3.66 -4.55
C ARG A 335 -21.08 -3.41 -3.77
N LEU A 336 -20.92 -2.22 -3.18
CA LEU A 336 -19.75 -1.89 -2.35
C LEU A 336 -19.62 -2.86 -1.15
N ILE A 337 -20.71 -3.10 -0.41
CA ILE A 337 -20.71 -4.00 0.74
C ILE A 337 -20.41 -5.43 0.30
N SER A 338 -21.05 -5.91 -0.77
CA SER A 338 -20.80 -7.24 -1.33
C SER A 338 -19.32 -7.44 -1.72
N LYS A 339 -18.65 -6.42 -2.26
CA LYS A 339 -17.22 -6.49 -2.58
C LYS A 339 -16.33 -6.61 -1.33
N ILE A 340 -16.67 -5.90 -0.26
CA ILE A 340 -15.95 -5.95 1.03
C ILE A 340 -16.15 -7.32 1.68
N GLU A 341 -17.38 -7.83 1.72
CA GLU A 341 -17.69 -9.16 2.26
C GLU A 341 -17.02 -10.27 1.43
N GLY A 342 -16.96 -10.09 0.10
CA GLY A 342 -16.26 -10.97 -0.83
C GLY A 342 -14.74 -11.09 -0.56
N CYS A 343 -14.12 -10.16 0.18
CA CYS A 343 -12.71 -10.29 0.55
C CYS A 343 -12.42 -11.57 1.35
N GLU A 344 -13.34 -11.98 2.21
CA GLU A 344 -13.18 -13.20 3.02
C GLU A 344 -13.45 -14.46 2.22
N GLU A 345 -14.35 -14.41 1.24
CA GLU A 345 -14.49 -15.51 0.25
C GLU A 345 -13.21 -15.66 -0.58
N THR A 346 -12.60 -14.54 -0.97
CA THR A 346 -11.31 -14.54 -1.70
C THR A 346 -10.22 -15.15 -0.84
N HIS A 347 -10.14 -14.76 0.43
CA HIS A 347 -9.20 -15.34 1.39
C HIS A 347 -9.38 -16.87 1.51
N LYS A 348 -10.62 -17.35 1.65
CA LYS A 348 -10.92 -18.79 1.71
C LYS A 348 -10.47 -19.50 0.43
N TRP A 349 -10.76 -18.94 -0.74
CA TRP A 349 -10.31 -19.49 -2.02
C TRP A 349 -8.78 -19.51 -2.14
N VAL A 350 -8.09 -18.43 -1.75
CA VAL A 350 -6.62 -18.39 -1.72
C VAL A 350 -6.07 -19.52 -0.87
N LYS A 351 -6.59 -19.69 0.35
CA LYS A 351 -6.15 -20.73 1.29
C LYS A 351 -6.37 -22.14 0.75
N ASN A 352 -7.52 -22.39 0.12
CA ASN A 352 -7.92 -23.74 -0.29
C ASN A 352 -7.35 -24.15 -1.66
N GLU A 353 -7.17 -23.20 -2.57
CA GLU A 353 -6.78 -23.48 -3.96
C GLU A 353 -5.69 -22.56 -4.49
N GLY A 354 -5.76 -21.25 -4.20
CA GLY A 354 -4.88 -20.26 -4.82
C GLY A 354 -3.40 -20.47 -4.51
N LEU A 355 -3.07 -20.83 -3.26
CA LEU A 355 -1.69 -21.08 -2.83
C LEU A 355 -1.09 -22.32 -3.50
N SER A 356 -1.81 -23.44 -3.48
CA SER A 356 -1.34 -24.70 -4.06
C SER A 356 -1.17 -24.59 -5.58
N LYS A 357 -2.09 -23.91 -6.27
CA LYS A 357 -1.99 -23.58 -7.71
C LYS A 357 -0.72 -22.81 -8.07
N ARG A 358 -0.14 -22.08 -7.11
CA ARG A 358 1.08 -21.27 -7.30
C ARG A 358 2.30 -21.83 -6.57
N GLY A 359 2.22 -23.05 -6.05
CA GLY A 359 3.33 -23.70 -5.33
C GLY A 359 3.70 -23.01 -4.02
N VAL A 360 2.80 -22.21 -3.43
CA VAL A 360 3.06 -21.49 -2.18
C VAL A 360 2.61 -22.33 -0.99
N ASN A 361 3.50 -22.52 -0.03
CA ASN A 361 3.18 -23.22 1.21
C ASN A 361 2.17 -22.42 2.05
N ILE A 362 1.12 -23.09 2.53
CA ILE A 362 0.07 -22.49 3.37
C ILE A 362 0.61 -21.80 4.62
N GLU A 363 1.69 -22.32 5.20
CA GLU A 363 2.35 -21.75 6.36
C GLU A 363 2.94 -20.36 6.10
N ASN A 364 3.18 -20.01 4.83
CA ASN A 364 3.72 -18.70 4.44
C ASN A 364 2.62 -17.66 4.21
N TYR A 365 1.34 -18.04 4.32
CA TYR A 365 0.22 -17.14 4.11
C TYR A 365 -0.41 -16.68 5.43
N TYR A 366 -0.52 -15.36 5.59
CA TYR A 366 -1.02 -14.72 6.80
C TYR A 366 -2.15 -13.75 6.45
N ARG A 367 -3.36 -13.99 6.95
CA ARG A 367 -4.52 -13.12 6.75
C ARG A 367 -4.85 -12.39 8.05
N PHE A 368 -4.71 -11.07 8.04
CA PHE A 368 -5.17 -10.22 9.14
C PHE A 368 -6.45 -9.51 8.74
N ASN A 369 -7.54 -9.68 9.48
CA ASN A 369 -8.76 -8.92 9.23
C ASN A 369 -9.52 -8.62 10.53
N VAL A 370 -9.61 -7.34 10.88
CA VAL A 370 -10.17 -6.87 12.15
C VAL A 370 -11.68 -7.07 12.19
N GLU A 371 -12.23 -7.42 13.33
CA GLU A 371 -13.69 -7.50 13.53
C GLU A 371 -14.26 -6.11 13.89
N ILE A 372 -14.35 -5.23 12.89
CA ILE A 372 -15.02 -3.93 13.01
C ILE A 372 -16.26 -4.01 12.10
N GLY A 373 -17.46 -3.95 12.69
CA GLY A 373 -18.73 -4.11 11.97
C GLY A 373 -18.80 -3.30 10.68
N VAL A 374 -19.31 -3.92 9.60
CA VAL A 374 -19.33 -3.35 8.23
C VAL A 374 -20.42 -2.27 8.05
N GLY A 375 -21.38 -2.18 8.98
CA GLY A 375 -22.67 -1.47 8.79
C GLY A 375 -22.74 -0.02 9.25
N GLU A 376 -21.86 0.46 10.12
CA GLU A 376 -21.99 1.80 10.72
C GLU A 376 -21.07 2.83 10.04
N PHE A 377 -21.11 3.02 8.73
CA PHE A 377 -20.30 4.06 8.06
C PHE A 377 -21.16 5.26 7.60
N GLY A 378 -21.55 6.13 8.55
CA GLY A 378 -22.10 7.49 8.31
C GLY A 378 -21.06 8.62 8.47
N MET A 379 -21.37 9.82 7.96
CA MET A 379 -20.45 10.94 7.68
C MET A 379 -19.63 11.60 8.83
N ASN A 380 -19.72 11.18 10.09
CA ASN A 380 -18.95 11.82 11.20
C ASN A 380 -17.82 10.92 11.73
N GLU A 381 -16.60 11.12 11.20
CA GLU A 381 -15.51 10.13 11.25
C GLU A 381 -14.43 10.30 12.33
N TRP A 382 -14.35 11.44 13.03
CA TRP A 382 -13.26 11.63 14.02
C TRP A 382 -13.36 10.69 15.23
N ASN A 383 -14.58 10.48 15.75
CA ASN A 383 -14.84 9.50 16.81
C ASN A 383 -14.53 8.07 16.36
N ARG A 384 -14.48 7.81 15.05
CA ARG A 384 -14.35 6.45 14.49
C ARG A 384 -12.92 6.03 14.20
N LEU A 385 -11.99 6.97 13.97
CA LEU A 385 -10.57 6.61 13.97
C LEU A 385 -10.14 6.08 15.34
N ALA A 386 -10.69 6.64 16.42
CA ALA A 386 -10.49 6.13 17.77
C ALA A 386 -11.07 4.71 17.93
N ASP A 387 -12.27 4.44 17.39
CA ASP A 387 -12.87 3.11 17.41
C ASP A 387 -12.08 2.10 16.58
N VAL A 388 -11.68 2.46 15.35
CA VAL A 388 -10.85 1.61 14.49
C VAL A 388 -9.53 1.30 15.19
N SER A 389 -8.89 2.31 15.80
CA SER A 389 -7.65 2.13 16.55
C SER A 389 -7.83 1.20 17.75
N THR A 390 -8.86 1.42 18.56
CA THR A 390 -9.15 0.64 19.76
C THR A 390 -9.48 -0.82 19.42
N ASN A 391 -10.36 -1.04 18.44
CA ASN A 391 -10.73 -2.39 18.00
C ASN A 391 -9.55 -3.11 17.34
N THR A 392 -8.71 -2.41 16.58
CA THR A 392 -7.51 -3.02 16.00
C THR A 392 -6.51 -3.42 17.07
N ARG A 393 -6.32 -2.61 18.12
CA ARG A 393 -5.47 -2.98 19.26
C ARG A 393 -6.00 -4.19 20.02
N ARG A 394 -7.32 -4.26 20.25
CA ARG A 394 -7.98 -5.44 20.86
C ARG A 394 -7.86 -6.68 19.99
N TYR A 395 -7.92 -6.52 18.67
CA TYR A 395 -7.68 -7.61 17.73
C TYR A 395 -6.24 -8.11 17.81
N LEU A 396 -5.25 -7.22 17.85
CA LEU A 396 -3.84 -7.56 17.99
C LEU A 396 -3.48 -8.16 19.36
N SER A 397 -4.31 -7.97 20.39
CA SER A 397 -4.12 -8.61 21.70
C SER A 397 -4.67 -10.03 21.78
N LYS A 398 -5.38 -10.53 20.76
CA LYS A 398 -5.83 -11.93 20.73
C LYS A 398 -4.63 -12.87 20.54
N GLY A 399 -4.58 -13.97 21.29
CA GLY A 399 -3.41 -14.86 21.33
C GLY A 399 -3.07 -15.53 19.99
N ASP A 400 -4.09 -15.94 19.22
CA ASP A 400 -3.94 -16.46 17.86
C ASP A 400 -3.34 -15.40 16.91
N ILE A 401 -3.77 -14.15 17.03
CA ILE A 401 -3.24 -13.04 16.24
C ILE A 401 -1.80 -12.71 16.64
N GLN A 402 -1.48 -12.70 17.94
CA GLN A 402 -0.10 -12.51 18.41
C GLN A 402 0.84 -13.59 17.88
N ASN A 403 0.40 -14.85 17.89
CA ASN A 403 1.16 -15.97 17.31
C ASN A 403 1.36 -15.78 15.80
N MET A 404 0.32 -15.32 15.09
CA MET A 404 0.40 -15.04 13.66
C MET A 404 1.39 -13.91 13.34
N VAL A 405 1.37 -12.82 14.11
CA VAL A 405 2.36 -11.72 14.00
C VAL A 405 3.77 -12.24 14.30
N GLY A 406 3.96 -12.99 15.39
CA GLY A 406 5.27 -13.52 15.77
C GLY A 406 5.86 -14.47 14.71
N SER A 407 5.05 -15.39 14.19
CA SER A 407 5.43 -16.33 13.14
C SER A 407 5.84 -15.61 11.84
N SER A 408 5.01 -14.66 11.38
CA SER A 408 5.31 -13.88 10.17
C SER A 408 6.54 -12.99 10.34
N ALA A 409 6.68 -12.28 11.47
CA ALA A 409 7.87 -11.47 11.79
C ALA A 409 9.16 -12.31 11.82
N THR A 410 9.12 -13.49 12.43
CA THR A 410 10.26 -14.42 12.48
C THR A 410 10.70 -14.83 11.07
N LYS A 411 9.75 -15.17 10.19
CA LYS A 411 10.07 -15.51 8.80
C LYS A 411 10.61 -14.30 8.04
N MET A 412 10.03 -13.12 8.22
CA MET A 412 10.54 -11.88 7.63
C MET A 412 11.98 -11.57 8.05
N ALA A 413 12.32 -11.77 9.32
CA ALA A 413 13.67 -11.58 9.85
C ALA A 413 14.67 -12.61 9.28
N LYS A 414 14.29 -13.88 9.17
CA LYS A 414 15.11 -14.92 8.54
C LYS A 414 15.42 -14.59 7.08
N ILE A 415 14.40 -14.18 6.31
CA ILE A 415 14.56 -13.78 4.91
C ILE A 415 15.41 -12.51 4.80
N HIS A 416 15.23 -11.53 5.69
CA HIS A 416 16.05 -10.32 5.72
C HIS A 416 17.55 -10.64 5.87
N ARG A 417 17.91 -11.51 6.83
CA ARG A 417 19.30 -11.95 7.02
C ARG A 417 19.82 -12.76 5.82
N ALA A 418 18.99 -13.60 5.21
CA ALA A 418 19.35 -14.34 4.00
C ALA A 418 19.63 -13.40 2.81
N LYS A 419 18.85 -12.33 2.67
CA LYS A 419 19.07 -11.29 1.67
C LYS A 419 20.38 -10.54 1.88
N ALA A 420 20.68 -10.13 3.10
CA ALA A 420 21.95 -9.48 3.42
C ALA A 420 23.16 -10.38 3.08
N ARG A 421 23.11 -11.68 3.39
CA ARG A 421 24.17 -12.63 2.99
C ARG A 421 24.31 -12.76 1.48
N PHE A 422 23.20 -12.96 0.78
CA PHE A 422 23.19 -13.08 -0.68
C PHE A 422 23.75 -11.83 -1.38
N GLU A 423 23.43 -10.64 -0.88
CA GLU A 423 23.95 -9.38 -1.42
C GLU A 423 25.45 -9.20 -1.12
N ASN A 424 25.92 -9.60 0.05
CA ASN A 424 27.35 -9.56 0.40
C ASN A 424 28.18 -10.54 -0.44
N GLU A 425 27.68 -11.76 -0.67
CA GLU A 425 28.34 -12.76 -1.53
C GLU A 425 28.44 -12.27 -2.98
N GLY A 426 27.39 -11.60 -3.49
CA GLY A 426 27.38 -11.02 -4.83
C GLY A 426 28.37 -9.87 -5.02
N LEU A 427 28.77 -9.17 -3.95
CA LEU A 427 29.77 -8.11 -3.98
C LEU A 427 31.21 -8.63 -3.82
N GLY A 428 31.40 -9.79 -3.17
CA GLY A 428 32.71 -10.41 -2.95
C GLY A 428 33.26 -11.22 -4.12
N GLY A 429 32.45 -11.55 -5.13
CA GLY A 429 32.86 -12.36 -6.29
C GLY A 429 33.47 -11.58 -7.47
N GLY A 430 33.60 -10.25 -7.36
CA GLY A 430 34.07 -9.38 -8.45
C GLY A 430 35.59 -9.27 -8.60
N ASP A 431 36.38 -9.70 -7.62
CA ASP A 431 37.84 -9.49 -7.55
C ASP A 431 38.62 -10.74 -7.11
N ALA A 432 38.28 -11.91 -7.67
CA ALA A 432 39.12 -13.10 -7.55
C ALA A 432 39.75 -13.41 -8.92
N HIS A 433 41.05 -13.17 -9.00
CA HIS A 433 41.98 -13.50 -10.08
C HIS A 433 41.58 -14.73 -10.92
N VAL A 434 41.64 -14.56 -12.24
CA VAL A 434 41.68 -15.66 -13.23
C VAL A 434 42.96 -16.48 -13.00
N GLY A 435 42.88 -17.43 -12.07
CA GLY A 435 43.84 -18.50 -11.88
C GLY A 435 43.44 -19.69 -12.74
N ASN A 436 44.17 -19.90 -13.82
CA ASN A 436 43.99 -20.96 -14.78
C ASN A 436 44.20 -22.35 -14.13
N TYR A 437 43.12 -23.05 -13.74
CA TYR A 437 43.22 -24.45 -13.28
C TYR A 437 42.81 -25.41 -14.40
N ASN A 438 43.84 -26.04 -14.98
CA ASN A 438 43.72 -27.18 -15.89
C ASN A 438 43.11 -28.38 -15.17
N TYR A 439 41.95 -28.85 -15.66
CA TYR A 439 41.40 -30.16 -15.32
C TYR A 439 42.15 -31.26 -16.09
N LYS A 440 43.24 -31.77 -15.51
CA LYS A 440 43.75 -33.12 -15.77
C LYS A 440 44.30 -33.67 -14.46
N ASN A 441 43.55 -34.59 -13.85
CA ASN A 441 43.95 -35.67 -12.95
C ASN A 441 42.82 -35.94 -11.94
N LEU A 442 41.91 -36.83 -12.32
CA LEU A 442 41.18 -37.66 -11.36
C LEU A 442 41.70 -39.09 -11.56
N PRO A 443 42.16 -39.78 -10.50
CA PRO A 443 42.55 -41.18 -10.59
C PRO A 443 41.30 -42.09 -10.74
N ASP A 444 41.51 -43.18 -11.47
CA ASP A 444 40.51 -44.13 -12.00
C ASP A 444 39.50 -44.71 -10.99
#